data_AF-A0A8D8A4W1-F1
#
_entry.id   AF-A0A8D8A4W1-F1
#
_cell.length_a   1.000
_cell.length_b   1.000
_cell.length_c   1.000
_cell.angle_alpha   90.00
_cell.angle_beta   90.00
_cell.angle_gamma   90.00
#
_symmetry.space_group_name_H-M   'P 1'
#
loop_
_entity.id
_entity.type
_entity.pdbx_description
1 polymer ?
#
loop_
_entity_poly.entity_id
_entity_poly.type
_entity_poly.pdbx_seq_one_letter_code
_entity_poly.pdbx_strand_id
1 'polypeptide(L)'
;MICCKMIPTASIMALAKCTHSFCHTCLKAKIQQDPATGSAPCPYPYGRYKCKGILEDTEIDGILGKRKEDRNFTQRQLAEAKEPNALKLKDLIQLVTLTEASIVPNPEPFECSICLLPYGTDEGVILRECFHMFCRECLAGSIINANDVIVKCPSAENCESEIQEREIKQLLSEEDFSKYLDKSLRKAEAATQNSFHCLTPNCIGWCEVAEDAGIFICQVCYQENCLVCKVFMYKNNFIPILIWNPS
;
A
#
# COMPACT_ATOMS: atom_id res chain seq x y z
N MET A 1 18.75 0.70 -35.74
CA MET A 1 17.42 0.48 -35.13
C MET A 1 17.63 0.11 -33.68
N ILE A 2 16.88 0.72 -32.75
CA ILE A 2 16.90 0.34 -31.32
C ILE A 2 16.02 -0.91 -31.17
N CYS A 3 16.42 -1.84 -30.29
CA CYS A 3 15.75 -3.13 -30.14
C CYS A 3 14.28 -2.97 -29.70
N CYS A 4 13.34 -3.64 -30.38
CA CYS A 4 11.92 -3.70 -30.00
C CYS A 4 11.60 -4.84 -29.01
N LYS A 5 12.61 -5.52 -28.45
CA LYS A 5 12.41 -6.64 -27.53
C LYS A 5 12.39 -6.12 -26.09
N MET A 6 11.60 -6.76 -25.23
CA MET A 6 11.71 -6.57 -23.78
C MET A 6 13.12 -6.95 -23.33
N ILE A 7 13.81 -6.03 -22.68
CA ILE A 7 15.19 -6.19 -22.22
C ILE A 7 15.18 -6.32 -20.69
N PRO A 8 15.89 -7.31 -20.10
CA PRO A 8 16.03 -7.41 -18.65
C PRO A 8 16.61 -6.12 -18.05
N THR A 9 16.13 -5.71 -16.88
CA THR A 9 16.49 -4.43 -16.22
C THR A 9 18.01 -4.24 -16.07
N ALA A 10 18.76 -5.33 -15.88
CA ALA A 10 20.22 -5.33 -15.76
C ALA A 10 20.99 -5.03 -17.07
N SER A 11 20.31 -4.90 -18.21
CA SER A 11 20.89 -4.63 -19.53
C SER A 11 20.45 -3.27 -20.11
N ILE A 12 19.80 -2.46 -19.29
CA ILE A 12 19.30 -1.13 -19.61
C ILE A 12 20.29 -0.09 -19.09
N MET A 13 20.70 0.85 -19.94
CA MET A 13 21.46 2.03 -19.54
C MET A 13 20.57 3.27 -19.62
N ALA A 14 20.49 4.02 -18.53
CA ALA A 14 19.80 5.30 -18.46
C ALA A 14 20.84 6.43 -18.54
N LEU A 15 20.63 7.40 -19.44
CA LEU A 15 21.56 8.52 -19.61
C LEU A 15 21.28 9.60 -18.58
N ALA A 16 22.32 10.04 -17.85
CA ALA A 16 22.20 10.97 -16.74
C ALA A 16 21.53 12.30 -17.14
N LYS A 17 21.81 12.78 -18.36
CA LYS A 17 21.30 14.07 -18.86
C LYS A 17 19.94 14.01 -19.54
N CYS A 18 19.33 12.84 -19.70
CA CYS A 18 18.04 12.77 -20.38
C CYS A 18 17.09 11.64 -19.98
N THR A 19 17.34 10.86 -18.92
CA THR A 19 16.49 9.76 -18.37
C THR A 19 16.00 8.71 -19.38
N HIS A 20 16.35 8.83 -20.65
CA HIS A 20 16.08 7.86 -21.69
C HIS A 20 16.91 6.58 -21.45
N SER A 21 16.22 5.47 -21.61
CA SER A 21 16.74 4.13 -21.35
C SER A 21 16.95 3.37 -22.64
N PHE A 22 18.11 2.74 -22.80
CA PHE A 22 18.47 1.99 -24.00
C PHE A 22 19.09 0.63 -23.68
N CYS A 23 18.91 -0.32 -24.60
CA CYS A 23 19.65 -1.58 -24.58
C CYS A 23 21.15 -1.30 -24.74
N HIS A 24 21.99 -1.85 -23.86
CA HIS A 24 23.44 -1.64 -23.87
C HIS A 24 24.05 -1.89 -25.26
N THR A 25 23.70 -3.01 -25.89
CA THR A 25 24.20 -3.38 -27.23
C THR A 25 23.79 -2.39 -28.33
N CYS A 26 22.57 -1.87 -28.25
CA CYS A 26 21.99 -0.95 -29.23
C CYS A 26 22.63 0.42 -29.14
N LEU A 27 22.82 0.89 -27.90
CA LEU A 27 23.47 2.17 -27.62
C LEU A 27 24.94 2.12 -28.05
N LYS A 28 25.66 1.04 -27.71
CA LYS A 28 27.05 0.82 -28.12
C LYS A 28 27.20 0.83 -29.65
N ALA A 29 26.37 0.08 -30.36
CA ALA A 29 26.42 0.04 -31.83
C ALA A 29 26.11 1.40 -32.46
N LYS A 30 25.24 2.21 -31.85
CA LYS A 30 24.87 3.53 -32.37
C LYS A 30 25.96 4.58 -32.12
N ILE A 31 26.62 4.55 -30.97
CA ILE A 31 27.79 5.41 -30.66
C ILE A 31 28.97 5.08 -31.58
N GLN A 32 29.21 3.80 -31.88
CA GLN A 32 30.30 3.38 -32.77
C GLN A 32 30.11 3.81 -34.24
N GLN A 33 28.86 4.06 -34.65
CA GLN A 33 28.53 4.52 -36.01
C GLN A 33 28.69 6.03 -36.20
N ASP A 34 28.81 6.81 -35.12
CA ASP A 34 28.89 8.27 -35.16
C ASP A 34 30.11 8.76 -34.35
N PRO A 35 31.34 8.61 -34.90
CA PRO A 35 32.57 8.97 -34.21
C PRO A 35 32.81 10.49 -34.26
N ALA A 36 31.91 11.28 -33.67
CA ALA A 36 32.19 12.68 -33.39
C ALA A 36 33.01 12.76 -32.09
N THR A 37 34.24 13.24 -32.22
CA THR A 37 35.19 13.49 -31.12
C THR A 37 34.57 14.33 -30.00
N GLY A 38 34.38 13.74 -28.82
CA GLY A 38 34.16 14.48 -27.58
C GLY A 38 32.72 14.58 -27.05
N SER A 39 31.70 14.21 -27.85
CA SER A 39 30.30 14.12 -27.38
C SER A 39 29.39 13.49 -28.42
N ALA A 40 28.53 12.55 -28.01
CA ALA A 40 27.54 11.92 -28.89
C ALA A 40 26.10 12.34 -28.52
N PRO A 41 25.27 12.77 -29.48
CA PRO A 41 23.88 13.13 -29.20
C PRO A 41 23.04 11.90 -28.86
N CYS A 42 22.09 12.05 -27.93
CA CYS A 42 21.17 10.98 -27.54
C CYS A 42 20.40 10.44 -28.76
N PRO A 43 20.46 9.12 -29.06
CA PRO A 43 19.87 8.54 -30.26
C PRO A 43 18.35 8.30 -30.17
N TYR A 44 17.65 8.97 -29.25
CA TYR A 44 16.22 8.77 -28.98
C TYR A 44 15.38 9.02 -30.25
N PRO A 45 14.75 7.99 -30.84
CA PRO A 45 14.22 8.09 -32.19
C PRO A 45 12.76 8.57 -32.29
N TYR A 46 12.01 8.67 -31.19
CA TYR A 46 10.55 8.91 -31.24
C TYR A 46 10.04 9.87 -30.15
N GLY A 47 10.62 11.07 -30.08
CA GLY A 47 10.10 12.16 -29.24
C GLY A 47 9.38 13.22 -30.07
N ARG A 48 8.25 13.74 -29.57
CA ARG A 48 7.61 14.97 -30.08
C ARG A 48 8.54 16.20 -29.99
N TYR A 49 9.64 16.07 -29.23
CA TYR A 49 10.70 17.05 -29.03
C TYR A 49 12.06 16.37 -29.20
N LYS A 50 13.04 17.08 -29.79
CA LYS A 50 14.42 16.60 -29.93
C LYS A 50 15.13 16.63 -28.57
N CYS A 51 15.64 15.48 -28.12
CA CYS A 51 16.47 15.41 -26.92
C CYS A 51 17.79 16.19 -27.14
N LYS A 52 18.11 17.11 -26.22
CA LYS A 52 19.37 17.88 -26.22
C LYS A 52 20.48 17.27 -25.34
N GLY A 53 20.24 16.09 -24.77
CA GLY A 53 21.22 15.38 -23.95
C GLY A 53 22.45 14.96 -24.77
N ILE A 54 23.63 15.29 -24.26
CA ILE A 54 24.93 14.84 -24.77
C ILE A 54 25.50 13.78 -23.84
N LEU A 55 26.08 12.73 -24.41
CA LEU A 55 26.91 11.77 -23.69
C LEU A 55 28.30 12.37 -23.46
N GLU A 56 28.79 12.36 -22.23
CA GLU A 56 30.14 12.79 -21.89
C GLU A 56 31.17 11.70 -22.21
N ASP A 57 32.43 12.09 -22.42
CA ASP A 57 33.52 11.17 -22.78
C ASP A 57 33.71 10.03 -21.78
N THR A 58 33.48 10.30 -20.49
CA THR A 58 33.50 9.31 -19.41
C THR A 58 32.40 8.25 -19.55
N GLU A 59 31.20 8.67 -19.97
CA GLU A 59 30.07 7.77 -20.24
C GLU A 59 30.33 6.96 -21.52
N ILE A 60 30.88 7.60 -22.56
CA ILE A 60 31.22 6.95 -23.84
C ILE A 60 32.30 5.88 -23.63
N ASP A 61 33.36 6.18 -22.89
CA ASP A 61 34.46 5.25 -22.64
C ASP A 61 34.01 4.04 -21.82
N GLY A 62 33.12 4.25 -20.84
CA GLY A 62 32.48 3.17 -20.07
C GLY A 62 31.63 2.24 -20.94
N ILE A 63 30.92 2.78 -21.94
CA ILE A 63 30.06 2.00 -22.85
C ILE A 63 30.89 1.26 -23.92
N LEU A 64 31.95 1.90 -24.44
CA LEU A 64 32.78 1.32 -25.48
C LEU A 64 33.75 0.26 -24.95
N GLY A 65 34.06 0.28 -23.65
CA GLY A 65 34.92 -0.72 -22.99
C GLY A 65 36.38 -0.61 -23.43
N LYS A 66 36.87 0.61 -23.70
CA LYS A 66 38.23 0.84 -24.20
C LYS A 66 39.34 0.74 -23.14
N ARG A 67 39.00 0.59 -21.86
CA ARG A 67 39.99 0.31 -20.80
C ARG A 67 39.89 -1.13 -20.33
N LYS A 68 41.00 -1.87 -20.44
CA LYS A 68 41.15 -3.26 -19.98
C LYS A 68 41.10 -3.42 -18.45
N GLU A 69 40.89 -2.34 -17.70
CA GLU A 69 40.86 -2.36 -16.22
C GLU A 69 39.43 -2.39 -15.63
N ASP A 70 38.39 -2.28 -16.46
CA ASP A 70 37.01 -2.05 -15.97
C ASP A 70 36.19 -3.31 -15.67
N ARG A 71 36.76 -4.52 -15.82
CA ARG A 71 36.08 -5.74 -15.33
C ARG A 71 35.83 -5.64 -13.82
N ASN A 72 36.72 -4.97 -13.10
CA ASN A 72 36.57 -4.74 -11.67
C ASN A 72 35.52 -3.67 -11.34
N PHE A 73 35.27 -2.68 -12.21
CA PHE A 73 34.30 -1.62 -11.96
C PHE A 73 32.86 -2.11 -12.15
N THR A 74 32.58 -2.80 -13.26
CA THR A 74 31.26 -3.39 -13.50
C THR A 74 30.96 -4.50 -12.47
N GLN A 75 31.97 -5.28 -12.09
CA GLN A 75 31.83 -6.31 -11.06
C GLN A 75 31.63 -5.71 -9.66
N ARG A 76 32.25 -4.56 -9.35
CA ARG A 76 31.98 -3.79 -8.11
C ARG A 76 30.56 -3.23 -8.10
N GLN A 77 30.09 -2.61 -9.19
CA GLN A 77 28.72 -2.11 -9.25
C GLN A 77 27.67 -3.24 -9.18
N LEU A 78 27.93 -4.39 -9.80
CA LEU A 78 27.06 -5.58 -9.68
C LEU A 78 27.11 -6.21 -8.28
N ALA A 79 28.21 -6.08 -7.54
CA ALA A 79 28.31 -6.52 -6.14
C ALA A 79 27.58 -5.55 -5.19
N GLU A 80 27.74 -4.23 -5.40
CA GLU A 80 26.99 -3.18 -4.68
C GLU A 80 25.48 -3.19 -4.98
N ALA A 81 25.06 -3.72 -6.13
CA ALA A 81 23.65 -3.93 -6.47
C ALA A 81 23.07 -5.24 -5.90
N LYS A 82 23.91 -6.17 -5.45
CA LYS A 82 23.50 -7.44 -4.81
C LYS A 82 23.40 -7.33 -3.29
N GLU A 83 24.21 -6.48 -2.68
CA GLU A 83 24.16 -6.17 -1.26
C GLU A 83 23.31 -4.91 -1.05
N PRO A 84 22.10 -4.99 -0.47
CA PRO A 84 21.38 -3.78 -0.09
C PRO A 84 22.22 -3.02 0.95
N ASN A 85 22.84 -1.92 0.53
CA ASN A 85 23.56 -1.03 1.46
C ASN A 85 22.58 -0.67 2.60
N ALA A 86 22.97 -0.93 3.85
CA ALA A 86 22.18 -0.65 5.03
C ALA A 86 21.68 0.82 5.08
N LEU A 87 22.40 1.76 4.47
CA LEU A 87 21.96 3.14 4.30
C LEU A 87 20.78 3.26 3.32
N LYS A 88 20.86 2.64 2.13
CA LYS A 88 19.77 2.60 1.16
C LYS A 88 18.55 1.83 1.68
N LEU A 89 18.79 0.77 2.45
CA LEU A 89 17.71 0.02 3.10
C LEU A 89 17.02 0.87 4.17
N LYS A 90 17.77 1.62 4.98
CA LYS A 90 17.22 2.59 5.93
C LYS A 90 16.42 3.68 5.22
N ASP A 91 16.95 4.24 4.15
CA ASP A 91 16.26 5.27 3.35
C ASP A 91 14.98 4.71 2.73
N LEU A 92 15.01 3.48 2.20
CA LEU A 92 13.82 2.79 1.69
C LEU A 92 12.81 2.47 2.79
N ILE A 93 13.26 1.98 3.95
CA ILE A 93 12.40 1.73 5.11
C ILE A 93 11.79 3.04 5.62
N GLN A 94 12.54 4.14 5.59
CA GLN A 94 12.08 5.47 5.97
C GLN A 94 11.05 6.00 4.98
N LEU A 95 11.28 5.83 3.67
CA LEU A 95 10.30 6.17 2.63
C LEU A 95 9.04 5.32 2.75
N VAL A 96 9.18 4.01 2.98
CA VAL A 96 8.05 3.09 3.20
C VAL A 96 7.28 3.51 4.45
N THR A 97 7.94 3.72 5.59
CA THR A 97 7.28 4.16 6.83
C THR A 97 6.63 5.54 6.71
N LEU A 98 7.20 6.47 5.94
CA LEU A 98 6.56 7.77 5.63
C LEU A 98 5.37 7.63 4.68
N THR A 99 5.45 6.74 3.69
CA THR A 99 4.30 6.46 2.81
C THR A 99 3.18 5.73 3.56
N GLU A 100 3.54 4.84 4.48
CA GLU A 100 2.68 4.10 5.41
C GLU A 100 2.23 4.95 6.60
N ALA A 101 2.82 6.13 6.81
CA ALA A 101 2.46 7.03 7.91
C ALA A 101 0.98 7.35 7.80
N SER A 102 0.19 6.69 8.62
CA SER A 102 -1.25 6.58 8.40
C SER A 102 -1.99 7.90 8.66
N ILE A 103 -1.28 8.90 9.20
CA ILE A 103 -1.72 10.29 9.41
C ILE A 103 -0.64 11.22 8.84
N VAL A 104 -1.05 12.29 8.18
CA VAL A 104 -0.15 13.38 7.75
C VAL A 104 -0.25 14.51 8.78
N PRO A 105 0.84 14.88 9.48
CA PRO A 105 0.82 15.98 10.44
C PRO A 105 0.79 17.35 9.72
N ASN A 106 0.33 18.39 10.42
CA ASN A 106 0.32 19.76 9.89
C ASN A 106 1.72 20.41 9.94
N PRO A 107 2.24 20.96 8.82
CA PRO A 107 3.57 21.55 8.76
C PRO A 107 3.64 22.96 9.37
N GLU A 108 2.50 23.63 9.53
CA GLU A 108 2.39 24.99 10.05
C GLU A 108 1.25 25.09 11.07
N PRO A 109 1.30 26.05 12.01
CA PRO A 109 0.21 26.29 12.95
C PRO A 109 -1.10 26.61 12.22
N PHE A 110 -2.22 26.14 12.77
CA PHE A 110 -3.55 26.36 12.19
C PHE A 110 -4.61 26.51 13.28
N GLU A 111 -5.79 27.00 12.90
CA GLU A 111 -6.98 27.03 13.75
C GLU A 111 -7.94 25.93 13.30
N CYS A 112 -8.35 25.06 14.22
CA CYS A 112 -9.25 23.96 13.87
C CYS A 112 -10.67 24.50 13.63
N SER A 113 -11.25 24.21 12.46
CA SER A 113 -12.59 24.71 12.09
C SER A 113 -13.76 24.13 12.90
N ILE A 114 -13.51 23.14 13.77
CA ILE A 114 -14.55 22.48 14.58
C ILE A 114 -14.58 23.09 15.99
N CYS A 115 -13.45 23.12 16.68
CA CYS A 115 -13.35 23.66 18.04
C CYS A 115 -12.93 25.14 18.09
N LEU A 116 -12.48 25.72 16.97
CA LEU A 116 -12.01 27.10 16.84
C LEU A 116 -10.81 27.41 17.75
N LEU A 117 -10.01 26.40 18.07
CA LEU A 117 -8.79 26.54 18.89
C LEU A 117 -7.54 26.51 17.99
N PRO A 118 -6.48 27.26 18.37
CA PRO A 118 -5.20 27.22 17.68
C PRO A 118 -4.39 25.98 18.08
N TYR A 119 -3.70 25.40 17.10
CA TYR A 119 -2.79 24.28 17.26
C TYR A 119 -1.45 24.58 16.60
N GLY A 120 -0.36 24.17 17.25
CA GLY A 120 1.00 24.31 16.75
C GLY A 120 1.32 23.31 15.64
N THR A 121 2.56 23.37 15.15
CA THR A 121 3.10 22.39 14.19
C THR A 121 3.03 20.97 14.75
N ASP A 122 2.66 20.00 13.92
CA ASP A 122 2.52 18.57 14.25
C ASP A 122 1.43 18.19 15.29
N GLU A 123 0.63 19.15 15.79
CA GLU A 123 -0.45 18.89 16.77
C GLU A 123 -1.78 18.47 16.12
N GLY A 124 -1.95 18.71 14.82
CA GLY A 124 -3.12 18.38 14.02
C GLY A 124 -2.88 17.33 12.94
N VAL A 125 -3.88 17.16 12.09
CA VAL A 125 -3.92 16.17 11.01
C VAL A 125 -4.42 16.81 9.73
N ILE A 126 -3.73 16.54 8.63
CA ILE A 126 -4.16 16.82 7.26
C ILE A 126 -4.79 15.55 6.68
N LEU A 127 -6.04 15.64 6.24
CA LEU A 127 -6.69 14.57 5.48
C LEU A 127 -6.09 14.47 4.08
N ARG A 128 -5.71 13.26 3.64
CA ARG A 128 -4.96 13.09 2.39
C ARG A 128 -5.76 13.38 1.11
N GLU A 129 -7.07 13.13 1.14
CA GLU A 129 -7.92 13.27 -0.05
C GLU A 129 -8.36 14.72 -0.31
N CYS A 130 -8.39 15.58 0.72
CA CYS A 130 -8.90 16.95 0.61
C CYS A 130 -8.01 18.03 1.23
N PHE A 131 -6.91 17.66 1.88
CA PHE A 131 -5.95 18.56 2.55
C PHE A 131 -6.54 19.46 3.65
N HIS A 132 -7.77 19.19 4.11
CA HIS A 132 -8.34 19.90 5.26
C HIS A 132 -7.63 19.51 6.56
N MET A 133 -7.46 20.50 7.45
CA MET A 133 -6.75 20.36 8.72
C MET A 133 -7.70 20.37 9.90
N PHE A 134 -7.52 19.41 10.80
CA PHE A 134 -8.28 19.30 12.04
C PHE A 134 -7.37 18.92 13.20
N CYS A 135 -7.74 19.29 14.43
CA CYS A 135 -7.09 18.69 15.59
C CYS A 135 -7.51 17.22 15.71
N ARG A 136 -6.65 16.42 16.34
CA ARG A 136 -6.85 14.97 16.49
C ARG A 136 -8.16 14.63 17.19
N GLU A 137 -8.48 15.38 18.24
CA GLU A 137 -9.66 15.16 19.08
C GLU A 137 -10.96 15.40 18.32
N CYS A 138 -11.07 16.51 17.59
CA CYS A 138 -12.29 16.80 16.82
C CYS A 138 -12.48 15.82 15.66
N LEU A 139 -11.39 15.41 15.00
CA LEU A 139 -11.48 14.44 13.92
C LEU A 139 -11.86 13.04 14.44
N ALA A 140 -11.26 12.59 15.55
CA ALA A 140 -11.65 11.36 16.23
C ALA A 140 -13.11 11.41 16.70
N GLY A 141 -13.54 12.51 17.30
CA GLY A 141 -14.92 12.73 17.72
C GLY A 141 -15.91 12.67 16.55
N SER A 142 -15.55 13.21 15.38
CA SER A 142 -16.37 13.09 14.16
C SER A 142 -16.53 11.65 13.70
N ILE A 143 -15.50 10.81 13.87
CA ILE A 143 -15.54 9.39 13.50
C ILE A 143 -16.40 8.61 14.49
N ILE A 144 -16.19 8.81 15.79
CA ILE A 144 -16.92 8.11 16.86
C ILE A 144 -18.44 8.38 16.78
N ASN A 145 -18.81 9.63 16.49
CA ASN A 145 -20.20 10.05 16.43
C ASN A 145 -20.83 9.92 15.04
N ALA A 146 -20.10 9.42 14.04
CA ALA A 146 -20.64 9.22 12.71
C ALA A 146 -21.75 8.17 12.73
N ASN A 147 -22.86 8.41 12.03
CA ASN A 147 -23.95 7.44 11.91
C ASN A 147 -23.59 6.27 10.99
N ASP A 148 -22.64 6.48 10.08
CA ASP A 148 -22.19 5.50 9.09
C ASP A 148 -20.72 5.10 9.36
N VAL A 149 -20.31 3.97 8.79
CA VAL A 149 -18.93 3.46 8.68
C VAL A 149 -18.13 4.30 7.69
N ILE A 150 -18.78 4.78 6.63
CA ILE A 150 -18.20 5.73 5.68
C ILE A 150 -18.32 7.13 6.28
N VAL A 151 -17.21 7.65 6.79
CA VAL A 151 -17.17 8.95 7.48
C VAL A 151 -16.65 10.01 6.53
N LYS A 152 -17.45 11.05 6.28
CA LYS A 152 -17.02 12.20 5.45
C LYS A 152 -16.16 13.18 6.22
N CYS A 153 -15.38 13.97 5.48
CA CYS A 153 -14.63 15.10 5.99
C CYS A 153 -15.57 16.12 6.68
N PRO A 154 -15.32 16.50 7.94
CA PRO A 154 -16.18 17.41 8.71
C PRO A 154 -16.00 18.90 8.36
N SER A 155 -15.49 19.22 7.17
CA SER A 155 -15.27 20.61 6.74
C SER A 155 -16.61 21.30 6.49
N ALA A 156 -16.70 22.60 6.82
CA ALA A 156 -17.91 23.40 6.64
C ALA A 156 -18.32 23.56 5.16
N GLU A 157 -17.38 23.44 4.22
CA GLU A 157 -17.58 23.61 2.77
C GLU A 157 -18.25 22.41 2.08
N ASN A 158 -18.99 21.58 2.82
CA ASN A 158 -19.65 20.36 2.33
C ASN A 158 -18.72 19.47 1.47
N CYS A 159 -17.55 19.16 2.03
CA CYS A 159 -16.55 18.33 1.39
C CYS A 159 -17.04 16.89 1.24
N GLU A 160 -16.94 16.35 0.02
CA GLU A 160 -17.39 14.98 -0.30
C GLU A 160 -16.32 13.90 -0.05
N SER A 161 -15.11 14.28 0.33
CA SER A 161 -14.04 13.35 0.63
C SER A 161 -14.32 12.53 1.88
N GLU A 162 -13.92 11.26 1.85
CA GLU A 162 -14.07 10.32 2.95
C GLU A 162 -12.77 10.18 3.75
N ILE A 163 -12.91 10.09 5.07
CA ILE A 163 -11.80 9.76 5.97
C ILE A 163 -11.43 8.30 5.72
N GLN A 164 -10.14 8.06 5.45
CA GLN A 164 -9.63 6.75 5.07
C GLN A 164 -9.49 5.85 6.30
N GLU A 165 -9.62 4.53 6.11
CA GLU A 165 -9.47 3.54 7.19
C GLU A 165 -8.12 3.65 7.93
N ARG A 166 -7.03 3.94 7.20
CA ARG A 166 -5.71 4.19 7.79
C ARG A 166 -5.71 5.39 8.75
N GLU A 167 -6.44 6.45 8.40
CA GLU A 167 -6.55 7.66 9.23
C GLU A 167 -7.41 7.33 10.46
N ILE A 168 -8.55 6.64 10.27
CA ILE A 168 -9.43 6.19 11.35
C ILE A 168 -8.67 5.33 12.37
N LYS A 169 -7.91 4.33 11.90
CA LYS A 169 -7.16 3.41 12.76
C LYS A 169 -6.15 4.12 13.67
N GLN A 170 -5.57 5.22 13.22
CA GLN A 170 -4.60 5.98 14.01
C GLN A 170 -5.22 7.06 14.88
N LEU A 171 -6.40 7.56 14.52
CA LEU A 171 -7.10 8.61 15.26
C LEU A 171 -7.85 8.05 16.47
N LEU A 172 -8.27 6.79 16.40
CA LEU A 172 -9.07 6.15 17.44
C LEU A 172 -8.19 5.38 18.44
N SER A 173 -8.69 5.31 19.68
CA SER A 173 -8.20 4.35 20.67
C SER A 173 -8.48 2.91 20.20
N GLU A 174 -7.79 1.91 20.76
CA GLU A 174 -8.07 0.50 20.44
C GLU A 174 -9.54 0.14 20.73
N GLU A 175 -10.10 0.66 21.81
CA GLU A 175 -11.49 0.44 22.19
C GLU A 175 -12.46 1.04 21.16
N ASP A 176 -12.26 2.30 20.77
CA ASP A 176 -13.16 2.98 19.83
C ASP A 176 -12.99 2.45 18.40
N PHE A 177 -11.78 2.05 18.03
CA PHE A 177 -11.54 1.35 16.77
C PHE A 177 -12.25 0.00 16.74
N SER A 178 -12.25 -0.75 17.85
CA SER A 178 -13.02 -2.00 17.94
C SER A 178 -14.52 -1.75 17.74
N LYS A 179 -15.08 -0.69 18.33
CA LYS A 179 -16.50 -0.31 18.12
C LYS A 179 -16.77 0.06 16.65
N TYR A 180 -15.84 0.78 16.02
CA TYR A 180 -15.92 1.10 14.59
C TYR A 180 -15.91 -0.16 13.71
N LEU A 181 -15.05 -1.15 14.03
CA LEU A 181 -15.02 -2.44 13.33
C LEU A 181 -16.32 -3.22 13.50
N ASP A 182 -16.87 -3.28 14.72
CA ASP A 182 -18.16 -3.94 14.97
C ASP A 182 -19.28 -3.31 14.14
N LYS A 183 -19.30 -1.98 14.06
CA LYS A 183 -20.24 -1.25 13.21
C LYS A 183 -20.05 -1.57 11.73
N SER A 184 -18.80 -1.67 11.28
CA SER A 184 -18.42 -2.03 9.91
C SER A 184 -18.92 -3.41 9.53
N LEU A 185 -18.73 -4.39 10.42
CA LEU A 185 -19.19 -5.77 10.23
C LEU A 185 -20.71 -5.84 10.14
N ARG A 186 -21.44 -5.18 11.05
CA ARG A 186 -22.91 -5.13 11.02
C ARG A 186 -23.45 -4.51 9.74
N LYS A 187 -22.78 -3.47 9.24
CA LYS A 187 -23.18 -2.84 7.97
C LYS A 187 -22.95 -3.77 6.78
N ALA A 188 -21.82 -4.48 6.74
CA ALA A 188 -21.53 -5.46 5.70
C ALA A 188 -22.52 -6.64 5.72
N GLU A 189 -22.85 -7.13 6.91
CA GLU A 189 -23.85 -8.17 7.13
C GLU A 189 -25.24 -7.74 6.65
N ALA A 190 -25.69 -6.55 7.03
CA ALA A 190 -26.99 -6.00 6.62
C ALA A 190 -27.10 -5.76 5.10
N ALA A 191 -25.98 -5.53 4.42
CA ALA A 191 -25.92 -5.41 2.96
C ALA A 191 -25.89 -6.78 2.25
N THR A 192 -25.64 -7.87 2.98
CA THR A 192 -25.52 -9.23 2.43
C THR A 192 -26.88 -9.92 2.45
N GLN A 193 -27.45 -10.19 1.28
CA GLN A 193 -28.81 -10.73 1.15
C GLN A 193 -28.95 -12.17 1.71
N ASN A 194 -27.89 -12.96 1.69
CA ASN A 194 -27.93 -14.37 2.09
C ASN A 194 -26.97 -14.67 3.26
N SER A 195 -26.97 -13.81 4.27
CA SER A 195 -26.15 -14.01 5.48
C SER A 195 -26.76 -15.05 6.43
N PHE A 196 -25.89 -15.75 7.16
CA PHE A 196 -26.27 -16.70 8.21
C PHE A 196 -25.40 -16.51 9.45
N HIS A 197 -26.04 -16.35 10.60
CA HIS A 197 -25.36 -16.25 11.90
C HIS A 197 -25.09 -17.61 12.51
N CYS A 198 -23.92 -17.74 13.12
CA CYS A 198 -23.63 -18.87 13.99
C CYS A 198 -24.67 -18.95 15.11
N LEU A 199 -25.22 -20.14 15.30
CA LEU A 199 -26.27 -20.39 16.29
C LEU A 199 -25.70 -20.73 17.68
N THR A 200 -24.36 -20.77 17.81
CA THR A 200 -23.72 -20.98 19.11
C THR A 200 -24.00 -19.78 20.02
N PRO A 201 -24.48 -19.99 21.27
CA PRO A 201 -24.77 -18.89 22.18
C PRO A 201 -23.59 -17.95 22.37
N ASN A 202 -23.85 -16.63 22.31
CA ASN A 202 -22.86 -15.55 22.44
C ASN A 202 -21.76 -15.55 21.35
N CYS A 203 -21.93 -16.27 20.24
CA CYS A 203 -21.02 -16.21 19.11
C CYS A 203 -21.45 -15.09 18.14
N ILE A 204 -20.49 -14.27 17.71
CA ILE A 204 -20.71 -13.19 16.72
C ILE A 204 -20.41 -13.60 15.28
N GLY A 205 -19.99 -14.85 15.07
CA GLY A 205 -19.58 -15.32 13.74
C GLY A 205 -20.76 -15.43 12.77
N TRP A 206 -20.54 -15.07 11.51
CA TRP A 206 -21.51 -15.19 10.44
C TRP A 206 -20.82 -15.58 9.13
N CYS A 207 -21.60 -15.94 8.11
CA CYS A 207 -21.11 -16.19 6.76
C CYS A 207 -22.16 -15.77 5.71
N GLU A 208 -21.71 -15.56 4.48
CA GLU A 208 -22.58 -15.58 3.31
C GLU A 208 -22.84 -17.03 2.88
N VAL A 209 -24.10 -17.37 2.64
CA VAL A 209 -24.53 -18.72 2.26
C VAL A 209 -24.58 -18.84 0.74
N ALA A 210 -23.81 -19.77 0.18
CA ALA A 210 -23.97 -20.21 -1.21
C ALA A 210 -25.22 -21.09 -1.36
N GLU A 211 -25.83 -21.11 -2.54
CA GLU A 211 -27.11 -21.80 -2.81
C GLU A 211 -27.09 -23.31 -2.50
N ASP A 212 -25.92 -23.95 -2.55
CA ASP A 212 -25.71 -25.39 -2.35
C ASP A 212 -25.03 -25.75 -1.01
N ALA A 213 -24.82 -24.77 -0.13
CA ALA A 213 -24.13 -24.99 1.13
C ALA A 213 -25.03 -25.64 2.19
N GLY A 214 -24.65 -26.84 2.66
CA GLY A 214 -25.36 -27.55 3.73
C GLY A 214 -24.84 -27.30 5.14
N ILE A 215 -23.53 -27.09 5.29
CA ILE A 215 -22.84 -26.91 6.58
C ILE A 215 -21.93 -25.69 6.53
N PHE A 216 -21.93 -24.93 7.62
CA PHE A 216 -21.04 -23.80 7.89
C PHE A 216 -20.18 -24.08 9.12
N ILE A 217 -18.85 -23.96 8.99
CA ILE A 217 -17.92 -24.00 10.13
C ILE A 217 -17.60 -22.56 10.54
N CYS A 218 -18.00 -22.18 11.74
CA CYS A 218 -17.79 -20.84 12.25
C CYS A 218 -16.30 -20.56 12.52
N GLN A 219 -15.73 -19.50 11.95
CA GLN A 219 -14.32 -19.15 12.19
C GLN A 219 -14.05 -18.47 13.54
N VAL A 220 -15.11 -18.17 14.31
CA VAL A 220 -15.02 -17.55 15.65
C VAL A 220 -15.00 -18.62 16.75
N CYS A 221 -15.99 -19.51 16.74
CA CYS A 221 -16.14 -20.54 17.78
C CYS A 221 -15.82 -21.97 17.31
N TYR A 222 -15.51 -22.14 16.01
CA TYR A 222 -15.19 -23.41 15.37
C TYR A 222 -16.29 -24.49 15.43
N GLN A 223 -17.52 -24.12 15.80
CA GLN A 223 -18.67 -25.02 15.79
C GLN A 223 -19.27 -25.14 14.38
N GLU A 224 -19.75 -26.35 14.08
CA GLU A 224 -20.48 -26.64 12.84
C GLU A 224 -21.95 -26.24 12.98
N ASN A 225 -22.47 -25.57 11.96
CA ASN A 225 -23.85 -25.14 11.86
C ASN A 225 -24.47 -25.79 10.61
N CYS A 226 -25.61 -26.45 10.77
CA CYS A 226 -26.38 -26.93 9.65
C CYS A 226 -27.23 -25.78 9.09
N LEU A 227 -26.92 -25.34 7.87
CA LEU A 227 -27.58 -24.22 7.21
C LEU A 227 -29.03 -24.56 6.82
N VAL A 228 -29.31 -25.84 6.60
CA VAL A 228 -30.62 -26.40 6.26
C VAL A 228 -31.48 -26.57 7.51
N CYS A 229 -30.97 -27.27 8.53
CA CYS A 229 -31.72 -27.58 9.75
C CYS A 229 -31.78 -26.41 10.74
N LYS A 230 -30.96 -25.37 10.56
CA LYS A 230 -30.84 -24.20 11.46
C LYS A 230 -30.51 -24.62 12.90
N VAL A 231 -29.49 -25.46 13.06
CA VAL A 231 -28.94 -25.89 14.37
C VAL A 231 -27.42 -25.88 14.37
N PHE A 232 -26.80 -25.65 15.53
CA PHE A 232 -25.36 -25.88 15.73
C PHE A 232 -25.11 -27.25 16.38
N MET A 233 -23.99 -27.87 16.03
CA MET A 233 -23.55 -29.14 16.62
C MET A 233 -22.54 -28.87 17.72
N TYR A 234 -22.90 -29.17 18.97
CA TYR A 234 -22.01 -28.98 20.11
C TYR A 234 -20.95 -30.10 20.17
N LYS A 235 -19.72 -29.80 19.74
CA LYS A 235 -18.59 -30.73 19.88
C LYS A 235 -17.88 -30.49 21.22
N ASN A 236 -18.27 -31.25 22.23
CA ASN A 236 -17.58 -31.26 23.52
C ASN A 236 -16.31 -32.12 23.42
N ASN A 237 -15.12 -31.53 23.62
CA ASN A 237 -13.88 -32.28 23.88
C ASN A 237 -13.89 -32.81 25.33
N PHE A 238 -14.90 -33.60 25.69
CA PHE A 238 -15.00 -34.26 26.98
C PHE A 238 -14.87 -35.78 26.81
N ILE A 239 -13.90 -36.33 27.53
CA ILE A 239 -13.59 -37.75 27.72
C ILE A 239 -14.89 -38.54 28.00
N PRO A 240 -15.11 -39.72 27.40
CA PRO A 240 -16.33 -40.46 27.58
C PRO A 240 -16.37 -41.05 28.99
N ILE A 241 -17.22 -40.52 29.86
CA ILE A 241 -17.73 -41.30 30.99
C ILE A 241 -18.97 -42.02 30.47
N LEU A 242 -18.76 -43.26 30.01
CA LEU A 242 -19.82 -44.23 29.86
C LEU A 242 -20.46 -44.45 31.23
N ILE A 243 -21.66 -43.94 31.44
CA ILE A 243 -22.59 -44.55 32.40
C ILE A 243 -23.79 -45.03 31.59
N TRP A 244 -23.69 -46.27 31.15
CA TRP A 244 -24.82 -47.09 30.76
C TRP A 244 -25.69 -47.26 32.01
N ASN A 245 -26.97 -46.93 31.96
CA ASN A 245 -27.91 -47.42 32.96
C ASN A 245 -29.16 -47.95 32.25
N PRO A 246 -29.40 -49.27 32.29
CA PRO A 246 -30.59 -49.87 31.72
C PRO A 246 -31.75 -49.73 32.71
N SER A 247 -32.92 -49.38 32.20
CA SER A 247 -34.21 -49.71 32.81
C SER A 247 -35.21 -49.94 31.68
#